data_AF-A0A1G6GT74-F1
#
_entry.id   AF-A0A1G6GT74-F1
#
_cell.length_a   1.000
_cell.length_b   1.000
_cell.length_c   1.000
_cell.angle_alpha   90.00
_cell.angle_beta   90.00
_cell.angle_gamma   90.00
#
_symmetry.space_group_name_H-M   'P 1'
#
loop_
_entity.id
_entity.type
_entity.pdbx_description
1 polymer ?
#
loop_
_entity_poly.entity_id
_entity_poly.type
_entity_poly.pdbx_seq_one_letter_code
_entity_poly.pdbx_strand_id
1 'polypeptide(L)'
;MAKTEVYQIRLDSEEKKLAFAVFRQLGLTPAQAIRMFFRQVVLTQSIPFQIENKTVMQQSLLHHPVRDASPASVENEENHHDIFTELDQILNSEQ
;
A
#
# COMPACT_ATOMS: atom_id res chain seq x y z
N MET A 1 39.05 17.52 0.57
CA MET A 1 37.94 17.16 1.50
C MET A 1 36.64 17.60 0.85
N ALA A 2 35.59 16.79 0.84
CA ALA A 2 34.29 17.21 0.31
C ALA A 2 33.64 18.22 1.28
N LYS A 3 33.00 19.27 0.75
CA LYS A 3 32.26 20.24 1.56
C LYS A 3 31.04 19.56 2.18
N THR A 4 30.88 19.64 3.49
CA THR A 4 29.74 19.09 4.22
C THR A 4 28.87 20.21 4.77
N GLU A 5 27.58 20.14 4.54
CA GLU A 5 26.57 21.07 5.07
C GLU A 5 25.63 20.31 6.02
N VAL A 6 25.08 21.00 7.02
CA VAL A 6 24.15 20.42 7.99
C VAL A 6 22.70 20.71 7.57
N TYR A 7 21.85 19.69 7.56
CA TYR A 7 20.42 19.82 7.31
C TYR A 7 19.62 19.47 8.57
N GLN A 8 18.75 20.38 9.02
CA GLN A 8 17.92 20.20 10.21
C GLN A 8 16.46 20.01 9.80
N ILE A 9 15.82 18.97 10.34
CA ILE A 9 14.43 18.61 10.06
C ILE A 9 13.66 18.59 11.38
N ARG A 10 12.48 19.21 11.41
CA ARG A 10 11.53 19.06 12.52
C ARG A 10 10.61 17.89 12.21
N LEU A 11 10.44 17.01 13.19
CA LEU A 11 9.62 15.80 13.11
C LEU A 11 8.70 15.77 14.32
N ASP A 12 7.52 15.16 14.17
CA ASP A 12 6.69 14.84 15.32
C ASP A 12 7.39 13.82 16.23
N SER A 13 7.05 13.86 17.53
CA SER A 13 7.68 13.00 18.53
C SER A 13 7.39 11.52 18.29
N GLU A 14 6.18 11.16 17.88
CA GLU A 14 5.80 9.77 17.63
C GLU A 14 6.37 9.27 16.31
N GLU A 15 6.28 10.08 15.25
CA GLU A 15 6.87 9.78 13.94
C GLU A 15 8.38 9.50 14.06
N LYS A 16 9.10 10.33 14.82
CA LYS A 16 10.52 10.15 15.09
C LYS A 16 10.82 8.81 15.76
N LYS A 17 10.06 8.43 16.79
CA LYS A 17 10.28 7.16 17.51
C LYS A 17 10.09 5.97 16.58
N LEU A 18 9.00 5.96 15.81
CA LEU A 18 8.67 4.88 14.89
C LEU A 18 9.70 4.75 13.77
N ALA A 19 10.05 5.84 13.09
CA ALA A 19 11.03 5.81 12.01
C ALA A 19 12.41 5.35 12.50
N PHE A 20 12.85 5.80 13.68
CA PHE A 20 14.14 5.42 14.24
C PHE A 20 14.17 3.94 14.64
N ALA A 21 13.07 3.39 15.15
CA ALA A 21 12.98 1.96 15.45
C ALA A 21 13.14 1.12 14.18
N VAL A 22 12.48 1.51 13.08
CA VAL A 22 12.61 0.83 11.78
C VAL A 22 14.04 0.91 11.25
N PHE A 23 14.66 2.09 11.27
CA PHE A 23 16.05 2.24 10.83
C PHE A 23 17.02 1.37 11.63
N ARG A 24 16.83 1.30 12.96
CA ARG A 24 17.65 0.43 13.82
C ARG A 24 17.46 -1.05 13.49
N GLN A 25 16.23 -1.48 13.20
CA GLN A 25 15.96 -2.86 12.80
C GLN A 25 16.64 -3.23 11.47
N LEU A 26 16.79 -2.25 10.57
CA LEU A 26 17.52 -2.38 9.30
C LEU A 26 19.04 -2.19 9.44
N GLY A 27 19.55 -1.93 10.64
CA GLY A 27 20.98 -1.67 10.87
C GLY A 27 21.47 -0.32 10.32
N LEU A 28 20.57 0.63 10.11
CA LEU A 28 20.86 1.94 9.55
C LEU A 28 20.79 3.04 10.61
N THR A 29 21.72 3.99 10.55
CA THR A 29 21.56 5.26 11.26
C THR A 29 20.59 6.18 10.50
N PRO A 30 19.85 7.06 11.19
CA PRO A 30 18.97 8.04 10.52
C PRO A 30 19.71 8.89 9.48
N ALA A 31 20.95 9.30 9.79
CA ALA A 31 21.77 10.08 8.86
C ALA A 31 22.12 9.30 7.58
N GLN A 32 22.36 7.98 7.69
CA GLN A 32 22.59 7.13 6.51
C GLN A 32 21.32 6.99 5.67
N ALA A 33 20.18 6.74 6.30
CA ALA A 33 18.89 6.59 5.60
C ALA A 33 18.53 7.87 4.83
N ILE A 34 18.62 9.04 5.46
CA ILE A 34 18.33 10.33 4.82
C ILE A 34 19.35 10.65 3.71
N ARG A 35 20.63 10.31 3.91
CA ARG A 35 21.64 10.48 2.85
C ARG A 35 21.37 9.57 1.65
N MET A 36 20.90 8.35 1.89
CA MET A 36 20.51 7.41 0.83
C MET A 36 19.31 7.96 0.05
N PHE A 37 18.31 8.50 0.74
CA PHE A 37 17.18 9.18 0.10
C PHE A 37 17.66 10.30 -0.84
N PHE A 38 18.51 11.22 -0.37
CA PHE A 38 19.03 12.30 -1.23
C PHE A 38 19.82 11.77 -2.42
N ARG A 39 20.63 10.72 -2.24
CA ARG A 39 21.34 10.09 -3.36
C ARG A 39 20.38 9.55 -4.41
N GLN A 40 19.30 8.91 -3.97
CA GLN A 40 18.32 8.37 -4.90
C GLN A 40 17.60 9.47 -5.66
N VAL A 41 17.19 10.55 -4.97
CA VAL A 41 16.57 11.73 -5.62
C VAL A 41 17.49 12.32 -6.68
N VAL A 42 18.79 12.45 -6.39
CA VAL A 42 19.77 12.98 -7.37
C VAL A 42 19.98 12.00 -8.53
N LEU A 43 20.00 10.69 -8.28
CA LEU A 43 20.19 9.68 -9.33
C LEU A 43 18.99 9.57 -10.26
N THR A 44 17.77 9.54 -9.72
CA THR A 44 16.56 9.30 -10.52
C THR A 44 15.86 10.59 -10.95
N GLN A 45 16.29 11.75 -10.42
CA GLN A 45 15.61 13.03 -10.61
C GLN A 45 14.12 12.96 -10.23
N SER A 46 13.80 12.12 -9.24
CA SER A 46 12.43 11.84 -8.81
C SER A 46 12.36 11.46 -7.33
N ILE A 47 11.16 11.45 -6.75
CA ILE A 47 10.97 11.00 -5.37
C ILE A 47 10.99 9.46 -5.33
N PRO A 48 11.82 8.84 -4.46
CA PRO A 48 12.04 7.40 -4.43
C PRO A 48 10.95 6.61 -3.68
N PHE A 49 9.70 7.02 -3.85
CA PHE A 49 8.51 6.31 -3.42
C PHE A 49 7.32 6.87 -4.20
N GLN A 50 6.26 6.07 -4.33
CA GLN A 50 5.03 6.51 -4.97
C GLN A 50 4.35 7.57 -4.10
N ILE A 51 3.97 8.70 -4.70
CA ILE A 51 3.18 9.74 -4.03
C ILE A 51 1.73 9.50 -4.39
N GLU A 52 1.02 8.80 -3.51
CA GLU A 52 -0.42 8.62 -3.65
C GLU A 52 -1.15 9.77 -2.96
N ASN A 53 -2.06 10.41 -3.67
CA ASN A 53 -3.00 11.32 -3.04
C ASN A 53 -4.03 10.45 -2.28
N LYS A 54 -4.07 10.54 -0.95
CA LYS A 54 -4.95 9.74 -0.07
C LYS A 54 -6.41 9.70 -0.53
N THR A 55 -6.86 10.66 -1.34
CA THR A 55 -8.19 10.69 -1.94
C THR A 55 -8.48 9.52 -2.90
N VAL A 56 -7.48 8.94 -3.56
CA VAL A 56 -7.69 7.94 -4.63
C VAL A 56 -7.79 6.50 -4.10
N MET A 57 -7.27 6.21 -2.91
CA MET A 57 -7.29 4.84 -2.34
C MET A 57 -8.71 4.30 -2.08
N GLN A 58 -9.73 5.15 -2.06
CA GLN A 58 -11.11 4.71 -1.82
C GLN A 58 -11.84 4.25 -3.11
N GLN A 59 -11.27 4.49 -4.30
CA GLN A 59 -11.97 4.24 -5.57
C GLN A 59 -11.62 2.89 -6.22
N SER A 60 -10.45 2.32 -5.91
CA SER A 60 -9.98 1.09 -6.55
C SER A 60 -10.57 -0.20 -5.97
N LEU A 61 -11.38 -0.13 -4.90
CA LEU A 61 -12.15 -1.27 -4.39
C LEU A 61 -13.59 -1.34 -4.96
N LEU A 62 -14.01 -0.35 -5.78
CA LEU A 62 -15.41 -0.27 -6.25
C LEU A 62 -15.60 -0.48 -7.76
N HIS A 63 -14.53 -0.66 -8.54
CA HIS A 63 -14.66 -0.85 -9.99
C HIS A 63 -13.98 -2.15 -10.41
N HIS A 64 -14.70 -3.26 -10.29
CA HIS A 64 -14.56 -4.34 -11.26
C HIS A 64 -15.42 -3.95 -12.47
N PRO A 65 -14.85 -3.42 -13.57
CA PRO A 65 -15.59 -3.30 -14.81
C PRO A 65 -15.79 -4.71 -15.34
N VAL A 66 -17.03 -5.20 -15.28
CA VAL A 66 -17.46 -6.34 -16.10
C VAL A 66 -17.26 -5.91 -17.55
N ARG A 67 -16.19 -6.40 -18.17
CA ARG A 67 -15.79 -6.03 -19.52
C ARG A 67 -16.01 -7.23 -20.43
N ASP A 68 -17.08 -7.11 -21.21
CA ASP A 68 -17.45 -7.82 -22.43
C ASP A 68 -16.51 -8.93 -22.93
N ALA A 69 -17.02 -10.16 -22.90
CA ALA A 69 -16.56 -11.24 -23.78
C ALA A 69 -17.76 -12.08 -24.26
N SER A 70 -18.18 -11.82 -25.50
CA SER A 70 -18.85 -12.74 -26.45
C SER A 70 -20.26 -13.30 -26.12
N PRO A 71 -21.26 -13.13 -27.02
CA PRO A 71 -22.59 -13.72 -26.87
C PRO A 71 -22.58 -15.15 -27.42
N ALA A 72 -22.10 -16.11 -26.64
CA ALA A 72 -22.29 -17.53 -26.96
C ALA A 72 -22.19 -18.37 -25.69
N SER A 73 -23.22 -18.29 -24.84
CA SER A 73 -23.71 -19.32 -23.90
C SER A 73 -24.66 -18.63 -22.93
N VAL A 74 -25.94 -18.56 -23.32
CA VAL A 74 -27.02 -18.30 -22.35
C VAL A 74 -27.27 -19.62 -21.62
N GLU A 75 -27.74 -19.51 -20.37
CA GLU A 75 -28.40 -20.53 -19.54
C GLU A 75 -27.60 -21.01 -18.32
N ASN A 76 -27.57 -20.17 -17.27
CA ASN A 76 -28.12 -20.50 -15.94
C ASN A 76 -27.62 -19.49 -14.88
N GLU A 77 -28.34 -18.38 -14.71
CA GLU A 77 -28.13 -17.40 -13.62
C GLU A 77 -29.08 -17.61 -12.43
N GLU A 78 -29.44 -18.85 -12.09
CA GLU A 78 -30.25 -19.12 -10.89
C GLU A 78 -29.44 -19.68 -9.70
N ASN A 79 -28.17 -20.06 -9.88
CA ASN A 79 -27.45 -20.83 -8.86
C ASN A 79 -26.57 -20.01 -7.90
N HIS A 80 -26.66 -18.67 -7.92
CA HIS A 80 -25.88 -17.82 -7.00
C HIS A 80 -26.53 -17.67 -5.62
N HIS A 81 -27.85 -17.84 -5.51
CA HIS A 81 -28.52 -17.74 -4.22
C HIS A 81 -28.21 -18.96 -3.33
N ASP A 82 -28.04 -20.14 -3.94
CA ASP A 82 -27.84 -21.39 -3.22
C ASP A 82 -26.49 -21.42 -2.46
N ILE A 83 -25.44 -20.83 -3.05
CA ILE A 83 -24.09 -20.83 -2.45
C ILE A 83 -24.06 -20.02 -1.14
N PHE A 84 -24.71 -18.86 -1.10
CA PHE A 84 -24.76 -18.04 0.10
C PHE A 84 -25.63 -18.67 1.19
N THR A 85 -26.72 -19.34 0.81
CA THR A 85 -27.60 -20.04 1.76
C THR A 85 -26.91 -21.28 2.36
N GLU A 86 -26.13 -22.02 1.58
CA GLU A 86 -25.35 -23.16 2.06
C GLU A 86 -24.27 -22.74 3.06
N LEU A 87 -23.55 -21.65 2.79
CA LEU A 87 -22.54 -21.11 3.71
C LEU A 87 -23.13 -20.66 5.05
N ASP A 88 -24.29 -20.01 5.03
CA ASP A 88 -24.96 -19.53 6.24
C ASP A 88 -25.48 -20.70 7.09
N GLN A 89 -25.89 -21.80 6.45
CA GLN A 89 -26.24 -23.04 7.16
C GLN A 89 -25.01 -23.72 7.78
N ILE A 90 -23.88 -23.77 7.07
CA ILE A 90 -22.64 -24.35 7.62
C ILE A 90 -22.15 -23.54 8.84
N LEU A 91 -22.14 -22.20 8.74
CA LEU A 91 -21.64 -21.34 9.81
C LEU A 91 -22.47 -21.42 11.10
N ASN A 92 -23.78 -21.63 10.96
CA ASN A 92 -24.71 -21.76 12.09
C ASN A 92 -24.87 -23.22 12.57
N SER A 93 -24.22 -24.19 11.91
CA SER A 93 -24.33 -25.62 12.25
C SER A 93 -23.29 -26.13 13.25
N GLU A 94 -22.27 -25.34 13.60
CA GLU A 94 -21.31 -25.68 14.67
C GLU A 94 -21.57 -24.87 15.94
N GLN A 95 -22.62 -25.25 16.67
CA GLN A 95 -22.74 -25.02 18.12
C GLN A 95 -22.35 -26.29 18.89
#